data_AF-A0A164BC45-F1
#
_entry.id   AF-A0A164BC45-F1
#
_cell.length_a   1.000
_cell.length_b   1.000
_cell.length_c   1.000
_cell.angle_alpha   90.00
_cell.angle_beta   90.00
_cell.angle_gamma   90.00
#
_symmetry.space_group_name_H-M   'P 1'
#
loop_
_entity.id
_entity.type
_entity.pdbx_description
1 polymer ?
#
loop_
_entity_poly.entity_id
_entity_poly.type
_entity_poly.pdbx_seq_one_letter_code
_entity_poly.pdbx_strand_id
1 'polypeptide(L)' 'MSDAWLEDPKTHWAMRFHQQSKTLDGDVQVVVENGRPMPHSQPALIKSRIHMAYEDAVSLYQELQQIGWMHCPAFW' A
#
# COMPACT_ATOMS: atom_id res chain seq x y z
N MET A 1 -1.66 -0.56 11.30
CA MET A 1 -1.56 0.39 10.18
C MET A 1 -2.96 0.62 9.63
N SER A 2 -3.59 1.77 9.87
CA SER A 2 -4.94 2.04 9.37
C SER A 2 -4.94 2.38 7.88
N ASP A 3 -3.99 3.23 7.44
CA ASP A 3 -3.71 3.56 6.04
C ASP A 3 -2.24 4.04 5.96
N ALA A 4 -1.39 3.35 5.21
CA ALA A 4 0.04 3.62 5.12
C ALA A 4 0.53 3.60 3.67
N TRP A 5 1.51 4.45 3.38
CA TRP A 5 1.99 4.71 2.02
C TRP A 5 3.51 4.66 1.96
N LEU A 6 4.01 3.97 0.94
CA LEU A 6 5.41 3.98 0.55
C LEU A 6 5.52 4.36 -0.93
N GLU A 7 6.58 5.07 -1.29
CA GLU A 7 6.93 5.38 -2.67
C GLU A 7 8.34 4.88 -2.98
N ASP A 8 8.51 4.31 -4.17
CA ASP A 8 9.81 4.06 -4.76
C ASP A 8 10.38 5.37 -5.34
N PRO A 9 11.44 5.95 -4.76
CA PRO A 9 12.00 7.20 -5.24
C PRO A 9 12.63 7.12 -6.64
N LYS A 10 12.87 5.90 -7.17
CA LYS A 10 13.46 5.71 -8.50
C LYS A 10 12.41 5.71 -9.60
N THR A 11 11.24 5.14 -9.31
CA THR A 11 10.22 4.86 -10.33
C THR A 11 8.90 5.60 -10.09
N HIS A 12 8.76 6.25 -8.92
CA HIS A 12 7.55 6.94 -8.47
C HIS A 12 6.30 6.05 -8.44
N TRP A 13 6.49 4.74 -8.33
CA TRP A 13 5.41 3.83 -7.96
C TRP A 13 5.19 3.90 -6.45
N ALA A 14 3.93 3.87 -6.06
CA ALA A 14 3.51 3.90 -4.67
C ALA A 14 2.83 2.59 -4.29
N MET A 15 3.04 2.18 -3.04
CA MET A 15 2.30 1.11 -2.39
C MET A 15 1.44 1.69 -1.27
N ARG A 16 0.14 1.42 -1.34
CA ARG A 16 -0.84 1.74 -0.30
C ARG A 16 -1.20 0.48 0.46
N PHE A 17 -1.11 0.54 1.78
CA PHE A 17 -1.50 -0.51 2.71
C PHE A 17 -2.67 0.01 3.52
N HIS A 18 -3.87 -0.52 3.29
CA HIS A 18 -5.04 -0.11 4.07
C HIS A 18 -5.76 -1.33 4.62
N GLN A 19 -6.16 -1.23 5.88
CA GLN A 19 -6.85 -2.32 6.55
C GLN A 19 -8.26 -2.45 5.98
N GLN A 20 -8.60 -3.65 5.50
CA GLN A 20 -9.98 -4.00 5.22
C GLN A 20 -10.64 -4.44 6.52
N SER A 21 -11.91 -4.06 6.69
CA SER A 21 -12.71 -4.39 7.87
C SER A 21 -12.57 -5.85 8.27
N LYS A 22 -12.56 -6.10 9.58
CA LYS A 22 -12.50 -7.46 10.15
C LYS A 22 -13.54 -8.35 9.48
N THR A 23 -13.10 -9.51 9.00
CA THR A 23 -14.03 -10.56 8.57
C THR A 23 -14.79 -11.07 9.80
N LEU A 24 -15.91 -11.78 9.57
CA LEU A 24 -16.72 -12.35 10.65
C LEU A 24 -15.91 -13.26 11.60
N ASP A 25 -14.83 -13.84 11.10
CA ASP A 25 -13.92 -14.73 11.84
C ASP A 25 -12.84 -13.98 12.64
N GLY A 26 -12.81 -12.64 12.55
CA GLY A 26 -11.89 -11.79 13.31
C GLY A 26 -10.52 -11.55 12.66
N ASP A 27 -10.24 -12.22 11.54
CA ASP A 27 -9.01 -12.01 10.77
C ASP A 27 -8.96 -10.60 10.17
N VAL A 28 -7.84 -9.93 10.42
CA VAL A 28 -7.55 -8.61 9.86
C VAL A 28 -6.84 -8.81 8.52
N GLN A 29 -7.52 -8.45 7.44
CA GLN A 29 -6.92 -8.40 6.11
C GLN A 29 -6.45 -6.99 5.77
N VAL A 30 -5.30 -6.90 5.11
CA VAL A 30 -4.79 -5.66 4.54
C VAL A 30 -4.85 -5.76 3.03
N VAL A 31 -5.39 -4.72 2.41
CA VAL A 31 -5.34 -4.55 0.97
C VAL A 31 -4.09 -3.74 0.65
N VAL A 32 -3.26 -4.32 -0.20
CA VAL A 32 -2.05 -3.67 -0.71
C VAL A 32 -2.27 -3.34 -2.18
N GLU A 33 -2.21 -2.05 -2.50
CA GLU A 33 -2.32 -1.54 -3.86
C GLU A 33 -0.97 -1.04 -4.35
N ASN A 34 -0.55 -1.48 -5.53
CA ASN A 34 0.57 -0.88 -6.24
C ASN A 34 0.02 0.02 -7.35
N GLY A 35 0.33 1.31 -7.28
CA GLY A 35 -0.20 2.28 -8.22
C GLY A 35 0.66 3.52 -8.35
N ARG A 36 0.23 4.45 -9.19
CA ARG A 36 0.83 5.77 -9.29
C ARG A 36 -0.25 6.84 -9.46
N PRO A 37 -0.06 8.05 -8.90
CA PRO A 37 -0.97 9.16 -9.16
C PRO A 37 -0.94 9.55 -10.65
N MET A 38 -2.08 9.95 -11.17
CA MET A 38 -2.21 10.45 -12.54
C MET A 38 -2.41 11.98 -12.54
N PRO A 39 -1.91 12.71 -13.55
CA PRO A 39 -2.10 14.15 -13.64
C PRO A 39 -3.58 14.58 -13.69
N HIS A 40 -3.85 15.84 -13.34
CA HIS A 40 -5.17 16.47 -13.48
C HIS A 40 -6.30 15.80 -12.69
N SER A 41 -6.02 15.33 -11.48
CA SER A 41 -7.00 14.67 -10.60
C SER A 41 -7.66 13.44 -11.22
N GLN A 42 -7.01 12.83 -12.22
CA GLN A 42 -7.45 11.55 -12.75
C GLN A 42 -7.25 10.46 -11.70
N PRO A 43 -8.11 9.42 -11.71
CA PRO A 43 -7.91 8.27 -10.83
C PRO A 43 -6.50 7.70 -10.95
N ALA A 44 -5.94 7.27 -9.82
CA ALA A 44 -4.63 6.63 -9.81
C ALA A 44 -4.62 5.40 -10.71
N LEU A 45 -3.50 5.18 -11.40
CA LEU A 45 -3.29 3.97 -12.16
C LEU A 45 -2.91 2.85 -11.19
N ILE A 46 -3.87 2.01 -10.83
CA ILE A 46 -3.62 0.83 -10.00
C ILE A 46 -3.19 -0.33 -10.89
N LYS A 47 -1.95 -0.78 -10.71
CA LYS A 47 -1.37 -1.90 -11.46
C LYS A 47 -1.75 -3.24 -10.85
N SER A 48 -1.79 -3.32 -9.52
CA SER A 48 -2.22 -4.52 -8.81
C SER A 48 -2.87 -4.19 -7.48
N ARG A 49 -3.77 -5.07 -7.06
CA ARG A 49 -4.40 -5.08 -5.74
C ARG A 49 -4.33 -6.50 -5.21
N ILE A 50 -3.80 -6.66 -4.00
CA ILE A 50 -3.69 -7.97 -3.34
C ILE A 50 -4.22 -7.86 -1.91
N HIS A 51 -4.77 -8.97 -1.41
CA HIS A 51 -5.23 -9.11 -0.04
C HIS A 51 -4.27 -10.03 0.69
N MET A 52 -3.82 -9.64 1.87
CA MET A 52 -2.91 -10.45 2.68
C MET A 52 -3.22 -10.31 4.17
N ALA A 53 -2.70 -11.23 4.97
CA ALA A 53 -2.78 -11.14 6.42
C ALA A 53 -2.04 -9.88 6.91
N TYR A 54 -2.45 -9.36 8.06
CA TYR A 54 -1.82 -8.18 8.65
C TYR A 54 -0.31 -8.35 8.85
N GLU A 55 0.13 -9.52 9.32
CA GLU A 55 1.54 -9.81 9.58
C GLU A 55 2.38 -9.82 8.30
N ASP A 56 1.85 -10.37 7.20
CA ASP A 56 2.48 -10.34 5.89
C ASP A 56 2.61 -8.91 5.36
N ALA A 57 1.56 -8.09 5.54
CA ALA A 57 1.57 -6.69 5.12
C ALA A 57 2.61 -5.86 5.87
N VAL A 58 2.77 -6.09 7.17
CA VAL A 58 3.80 -5.44 7.98
C VAL A 58 5.19 -5.88 7.52
N SER A 59 5.38 -7.17 7.23
CA SER A 59 6.67 -7.71 6.76
C SER A 59 7.05 -7.11 5.41
N LEU A 60 6.12 -7.09 4.44
CA LEU A 60 6.32 -6.45 3.14
C LEU A 60 6.65 -4.97 3.29
N TYR A 61 5.92 -4.25 4.15
CA TYR A 61 6.17 -2.84 4.40
C TYR A 61 7.60 -2.58 4.89
N GLN A 62 8.08 -3.37 5.86
CA GLN A 62 9.44 -3.25 6.39
C GLN A 62 10.50 -3.61 5.34
N GLU A 63 10.27 -4.66 4.54
CA GLU A 63 11.17 -5.04 3.45
C GLU A 63 11.33 -3.92 2.42
N LEU A 64 10.22 -3.29 2.01
CA LEU A 64 10.25 -2.15 1.08
C LEU A 64 11.06 -0.98 1.62
N GLN A 65 10.90 -0.68 2.92
CA GLN A 65 11.71 0.35 3.57
C GLN A 65 13.19 0.00 3.56
N GLN A 66 13.54 -1.26 3.83
CA GLN A 66 14.93 -1.73 3.81
C GLN A 66 15.58 -1.61 2.42
N ILE A 67 14.81 -1.81 1.34
CA ILE A 67 15.31 -1.64 -0.04
C ILE A 67 15.23 -0.19 -0.54
N GLY A 68 14.85 0.75 0.32
CA GLY A 68 14.93 2.19 0.07
C GLY A 68 13.63 2.86 -0.36
N TRP A 69 12.49 2.18 -0.26
CA TRP A 69 11.19 2.86 -0.40
C TRP A 69 10.97 3.79 0.79
N MET A 70 10.39 4.95 0.52
CA MET A 70 10.23 6.00 1.52
C MET A 70 8.77 6.21 1.88
N HIS A 71 8.54 6.59 3.13
CA HIS A 71 7.23 7.00 3.59
C HIS A 71 6.80 8.27 2.86
N CYS A 72 5.57 8.29 2.37
CA CYS A 72 5.01 9.44 1.64
C CYS A 72 3.61 9.78 2.17
N PRO A 73 3.11 11.00 1.89
CA PRO A 73 1.71 11.34 2.09
C PRO A 73 0.79 10.48 1.21
N ALA A 74 -0.48 10.39 1.59
CA ALA A 74 -1.48 9.71 0.76
C ALA A 74 -1.62 10.39 -0.61
N PHE A 75 -1.59 9.59 -1.68
CA PHE A 75 -1.73 10.07 -3.05
C PHE A 75 -3.16 9.99 -3.59
N TRP A 76 -3.97 9.03 -3.13
CA TRP A 76 -5.35 8.79 -3.58
C TRP A 76 -6.24 8.13 -2.54
#